data_AF-A0A7C4V601-F1
#
_entry.id   AF-A0A7C4V601-F1
#
_cell.length_a   1.000
_cell.length_b   1.000
_cell.length_c   1.000
_cell.angle_alpha   90.00
_cell.angle_beta   90.00
_cell.angle_gamma   90.00
#
_symmetry.space_group_name_H-M   'P 1'
#
loop_
_entity.id
_entity.type
_entity.pdbx_description
1 polymer ?
#
loop_
_entity_poly.entity_id
_entity_poly.type
_entity_poly.pdbx_seq_one_letter_code
_entity_poly.pdbx_strand_id
1 'polypeptide(L)' 'MSTFRSIAWEGGRLVLLDQRRIPEEKTFLELETPDEVAEAIRTMAVRGAPAIGAAAAFGVVLAARRGEDLEGADA' A
#
# COMPACT_ATOMS: atom_id res chain seq x y z
N MET A 1 -24.52 3.40 -6.95
CA MET A 1 -23.34 3.32 -6.04
C MET A 1 -22.17 3.97 -6.75
N SER A 2 -21.48 4.92 -6.12
CA SER A 2 -20.22 5.44 -6.65
C SER A 2 -19.11 4.42 -6.35
N THR A 3 -18.35 4.03 -7.37
CA THR A 3 -17.18 3.15 -7.19
C THR A 3 -16.02 3.98 -6.66
N PHE A 4 -15.55 3.66 -5.45
CA PHE A 4 -14.37 4.27 -4.86
C PHE A 4 -13.21 3.27 -4.86
N ARG A 5 -12.00 3.72 -5.22
CA ARG A 5 -10.79 2.88 -5.21
C ARG A 5 -9.98 3.15 -3.95
N SER A 6 -9.79 2.13 -3.11
CA SER A 6 -8.94 2.22 -1.91
C SER A 6 -7.45 2.07 -2.20
N ILE A 7 -7.10 1.54 -3.38
CA ILE A 7 -5.75 1.29 -3.87
C ILE A 7 -5.68 1.70 -5.33
N ALA A 8 -4.63 2.42 -5.71
CA ALA A 8 -4.32 2.80 -7.09
C ALA A 8 -2.79 2.80 -7.32
N TRP A 9 -2.39 2.64 -8.57
CA TRP A 9 -1.00 2.77 -8.99
C TRP A 9 -0.87 3.95 -9.95
N GLU A 10 -0.13 4.97 -9.56
CA GLU A 10 -0.07 6.24 -10.29
C GLU A 10 1.36 6.75 -10.30
N GLY A 11 1.88 7.20 -11.45
CA GLY A 11 3.24 7.78 -11.53
C GLY A 11 4.36 6.87 -11.01
N GLY A 12 4.14 5.56 -10.95
CA GLY A 12 5.12 4.62 -10.41
C GLY A 12 5.16 4.53 -8.87
N ARG A 13 4.10 4.96 -8.17
CA ARG A 13 3.95 4.80 -6.73
C ARG A 13 2.58 4.23 -6.37
N LEU A 14 2.47 3.64 -5.20
CA LEU A 14 1.21 3.12 -4.65
C LEU A 14 0.45 4.27 -3.98
N VAL A 15 -0.76 4.55 -4.45
CA VAL A 15 -1.67 5.53 -3.84
C VAL A 15 -2.74 4.77 -3.05
N LEU A 16 -2.86 5.07 -1.76
CA LEU A 16 -3.64 4.27 -0.82
C LEU A 16 -4.54 5.17 0.03
N LEU A 17 -5.84 4.86 0.13
CA LEU A 17 -6.73 5.55 1.08
C LEU A 17 -6.30 5.24 2.51
N ASP A 18 -6.02 6.26 3.33
CA ASP A 18 -5.74 6.08 4.75
C ASP A 18 -7.03 5.73 5.52
N GLN A 19 -7.25 4.44 5.74
CA GLN A 19 -8.44 3.94 6.41
C GLN A 19 -8.50 4.29 7.91
N ARG A 20 -7.46 4.89 8.48
CA ARG A 20 -7.45 5.39 9.88
C ARG A 20 -8.17 6.71 10.03
N ARG A 21 -8.36 7.44 8.92
CA ARG A 21 -8.88 8.82 8.90
C ARG A 21 -10.36 8.90 8.54
N ILE A 22 -10.93 7.82 8.01
CA ILE A 22 -12.36 7.75 7.71
C ILE A 22 -13.16 7.35 8.96
N PRO A 23 -14.38 7.90 9.13
CA PRO A 23 -15.13 8.74 8.18
C PRO A 23 -14.79 10.24 8.20
N GLU A 24 -13.96 10.71 9.11
CA GLU A 24 -13.73 12.14 9.37
C GLU A 24 -13.07 12.86 8.17
N GLU A 25 -12.08 12.21 7.55
CA GLU A 25 -11.29 12.78 6.46
C GLU A 25 -10.90 11.72 5.42
N LYS A 26 -10.97 12.09 4.14
CA LYS A 26 -10.49 11.26 3.02
C LYS A 26 -9.10 11.73 2.59
N THR A 27 -8.07 11.10 3.15
CA THR A 27 -6.68 11.35 2.79
C THR A 27 -6.06 10.14 2.09
N PHE A 28 -5.10 10.40 1.21
CA PHE A 28 -4.36 9.36 0.50
C PHE A 28 -2.90 9.41 0.89
N LEU A 29 -2.30 8.24 1.06
CA LEU A 29 -0.86 8.06 1.21
C LEU A 29 -0.27 7.73 -0.16
N GLU A 30 0.87 8.32 -0.46
CA GLU A 30 1.68 7.98 -1.63
C GLU A 30 2.91 7.22 -1.12
N LEU A 31 3.05 5.96 -1.52
CA LEU A 31 4.09 5.05 -1.04
C LEU A 31 5.01 4.68 -2.20
N GLU A 32 6.31 4.95 -2.04
CA GLU A 32 7.35 4.78 -3.06
C GLU A 32 8.34 3.67 -2.72
N THR A 33 8.26 3.13 -1.51
CA THR A 33 9.19 2.11 -1.00
C THR A 33 8.45 0.91 -0.38
N PRO A 34 9.05 -0.29 -0.39
CA PRO A 34 8.46 -1.45 0.29
C PRO A 34 8.26 -1.24 1.79
N ASP A 35 9.17 -0.51 2.44
CA ASP A 35 9.10 -0.20 3.88
C ASP A 35 7.86 0.66 4.21
N GLU A 36 7.56 1.65 3.39
CA GLU A 36 6.34 2.46 3.52
C GLU A 36 5.08 1.64 3.34
N VAL A 37 5.08 0.68 2.42
CA VAL A 37 3.97 -0.29 2.25
C VAL A 37 3.81 -1.15 3.50
N ALA A 38 4.91 -1.71 4.00
CA ALA A 38 4.88 -2.53 5.20
C ALA A 38 4.39 -1.73 6.41
N GLU A 39 4.78 -0.46 6.52
CA GLU A 39 4.31 0.44 7.58
C GLU A 39 2.82 0.78 7.45
N ALA A 40 2.33 1.00 6.23
CA ALA A 40 0.90 1.21 5.99
C ALA A 40 0.06 0.00 6.42
N ILE A 41 0.57 -1.22 6.23
CA ILE A 41 -0.08 -2.45 6.71
C ILE A 41 -0.02 -2.54 8.25
N ARG A 42 1.16 -2.38 8.85
CA ARG A 42 1.36 -2.47 10.30
C ARG A 42 0.53 -1.46 11.09
N THR A 43 0.42 -0.23 10.58
CA THR A 43 -0.35 0.84 11.23
C THR A 43 -1.85 0.80 10.89
N MET A 44 -2.30 -0.19 10.11
CA MET A 44 -3.68 -0.33 9.66
C MET A 44 -4.19 0.85 8.80
N ALA A 45 -3.29 1.58 8.14
CA ALA A 45 -3.66 2.52 7.08
C ALA A 45 -4.34 1.79 5.92
N VAL A 46 -3.93 0.55 5.64
CA VAL A 46 -4.68 -0.44 4.85
C VAL A 46 -5.03 -1.64 5.72
N ARG A 47 -6.28 -2.10 5.60
CA ARG A 47 -6.78 -3.28 6.30
C ARG A 47 -7.79 -4.06 5.46
N GLY A 48 -8.03 -5.31 5.85
CA GLY A 48 -8.82 -6.30 5.12
C GLY A 48 -7.94 -7.18 4.24
N ALA A 49 -8.08 -8.50 4.36
CA ALA A 49 -7.16 -9.46 3.74
C ALA A 49 -6.93 -9.24 2.23
N PRO A 50 -7.96 -8.98 1.39
CA PRO A 50 -7.74 -8.70 -0.03
C PRO A 50 -6.93 -7.42 -0.29
N ALA A 51 -7.18 -6.36 0.50
CA ALA A 51 -6.48 -5.08 0.33
C ALA A 51 -5.02 -5.16 0.82
N ILE A 52 -4.78 -5.91 1.90
CA ILE A 52 -3.42 -6.17 2.40
C ILE A 52 -2.62 -6.94 1.35
N GLY A 53 -3.19 -8.00 0.76
CA GLY A 53 -2.51 -8.77 -0.29
C GLY A 53 -2.17 -7.90 -1.52
N ALA A 54 -3.10 -7.06 -1.96
CA ALA A 54 -2.86 -6.12 -3.05
C ALA A 54 -1.77 -5.10 -2.72
N ALA A 55 -1.78 -4.51 -1.52
CA ALA A 55 -0.75 -3.58 -1.07
C ALA A 55 0.63 -4.26 -1.02
N ALA A 56 0.73 -5.44 -0.41
CA ALA A 56 1.97 -6.21 -0.33
C ALA A 56 2.56 -6.53 -1.71
N ALA A 57 1.71 -6.91 -2.68
CA ALA A 57 2.15 -7.14 -4.05
C ALA A 57 2.76 -5.88 -4.70
N PHE A 58 2.20 -4.70 -4.44
CA PHE A 58 2.82 -3.43 -4.88
C PHE A 58 4.12 -3.13 -4.13
N GLY A 59 4.24 -3.52 -2.86
CA GLY A 59 5.51 -3.49 -2.14
C GLY A 59 6.61 -4.26 -2.88
N VAL A 60 6.31 -5.47 -3.37
CA VAL A 60 7.24 -6.27 -4.20
C VAL A 60 7.58 -5.56 -5.51
N VAL A 61 6.60 -4.93 -6.17
CA VAL A 61 6.85 -4.14 -7.39
C VAL A 61 7.81 -2.98 -7.12
N LEU A 62 7.65 -2.28 -5.99
CA LEU A 62 8.52 -1.17 -5.60
C LEU A 62 9.95 -1.65 -5.33
N ALA A 63 10.12 -2.77 -4.60
CA ALA A 63 11.41 -3.40 -4.34
C ALA A 63 12.14 -3.75 -5.65
N ALA A 64 11.45 -4.45 -6.55
CA ALA A 64 12.00 -4.86 -7.84
C ALA A 64 12.44 -3.66 -8.70
N ARG A 65 11.68 -2.56 -8.68
CA ARG A 65 12.04 -1.33 -9.42
C ARG A 65 13.25 -0.60 -8.84
N ARG A 66 13.53 -0.80 -7.55
CA ARG A 66 14.69 -0.21 -6.86
C ARG A 66 15.92 -1.11 -6.91
N GLY A 67 15.78 -2.33 -7.44
CA GLY A 67 16.84 -3.34 -7.44
C GLY A 67 17.14 -3.86 -6.03
N GLU A 68 16.17 -3.79 -5.13
CA GLU A 68 16.26 -4.34 -3.79
C GLU A 68 16.16 -5.86 -3.85
N ASP A 69 16.97 -6.53 -3.05
CA ASP A 69 16.86 -7.97 -2.86
C ASP A 69 15.60 -8.28 -2.04
N LEU A 70 14.89 -9.33 -2.44
CA LEU A 70 13.70 -9.82 -1.74
C LEU A 70 14.05 -10.92 -0.71
N GLU A 71 15.34 -11.21 -0.54
CA GLU A 71 15.83 -12.10 0.52
C GLU A 71 15.27 -11.69 1.90
N GLY A 72 14.48 -12.59 2.51
CA GLY A 72 13.82 -12.37 3.80
C GLY A 72 12.29 -12.28 3.77
N ALA A 73 11.66 -12.34 2.59
CA ALA A 73 10.19 -12.36 2.45
C ALA A 73 9.51 -13.69 2.87
N ASP A 74 10.29 -14.72 3.22
CA ASP A 74 9.84 -16.09 3.52
C ASP A 74 9.45 -16.34 5.00
N ALA A 75 9.04 -15.31 5.75
CA ALA A 75 8.67 -15.45 7.16
C ALA A 75 7.24 -15.93 7.38
#